data_AF-A0A959GYV9-F1
#
_entry.id   AF-A0A959GYV9-F1
#
_cell.length_a   1.000
_cell.length_b   1.000
_cell.length_c   1.000
_cell.angle_alpha   90.00
_cell.angle_beta   90.00
_cell.angle_gamma   90.00
#
_symmetry.space_group_name_H-M   'P 1'
#
loop_
_entity.id
_entity.type
_entity.pdbx_description
1 polymer ?
#
loop_
_entity_poly.entity_id
_entity_poly.type
_entity_poly.pdbx_seq_one_letter_code
_entity_poly.pdbx_strand_id
1 'polypeptide(L)'
;MKYSDIKKLSGSILCLAAILGLSGCKADEGQTLEQRNWQLVWSDEFDGPAGASPDPSKWAFDIGTGDNGWGNQELQYYTDRPENAALDG
;
A
#
# COMPACT_ATOMS: atom_id res chain seq x y z
N MET A 1 41.10 58.10 3.83
CA MET A 1 40.66 56.69 3.85
C MET A 1 41.72 55.86 3.15
N LYS A 2 42.40 54.90 3.83
CA LYS A 2 43.58 54.23 3.27
C LYS A 2 43.16 53.07 2.35
N TYR A 3 43.90 52.87 1.26
CA TYR A 3 43.67 51.82 0.26
C TYR A 3 43.63 50.39 0.86
N SER A 4 44.34 50.16 1.97
CA SER A 4 44.27 48.90 2.73
C SER A 4 42.92 48.65 3.40
N ASP A 5 42.18 49.69 3.77
CA ASP A 5 40.87 49.54 4.41
C ASP A 5 39.80 49.15 3.37
N ILE A 6 39.93 49.66 2.14
CA ILE A 6 39.05 49.37 1.00
C ILE A 6 39.20 47.90 0.54
N LYS A 7 40.43 47.36 0.53
CA LYS A 7 40.68 45.95 0.21
C LYS A 7 40.15 44.98 1.28
N LYS A 8 40.27 45.35 2.56
CA LYS A 8 39.73 44.55 3.67
C LYS A 8 38.20 44.54 3.66
N LEU A 9 37.58 45.68 3.33
CA LEU A 9 36.12 45.80 3.21
C LEU A 9 35.58 45.03 1.99
N SER A 10 36.25 45.13 0.84
CA SER A 10 35.90 44.38 -0.39
C SER A 10 36.04 42.86 -0.21
N GLY A 11 37.12 42.39 0.43
CA GLY A 11 37.30 40.96 0.73
C GLY A 11 36.28 40.41 1.73
N SER A 12 35.90 41.21 2.73
CA SER A 12 34.92 40.79 3.75
C SER A 12 33.50 40.70 3.19
N ILE A 13 33.11 41.60 2.28
CA ILE A 13 31.79 41.57 1.61
C ILE A 13 31.67 40.39 0.64
N LEU A 14 32.75 40.05 -0.08
CA LEU A 14 32.78 38.91 -1.00
C LEU A 14 32.68 37.56 -0.26
N CYS A 15 33.28 37.44 0.93
CA CYS A 15 33.13 36.27 1.79
C CYS A 15 31.71 36.14 2.36
N LEU A 16 31.06 37.25 2.74
CA LEU A 16 29.71 37.22 3.31
C LEU A 16 28.66 36.77 2.28
N ALA A 17 28.80 37.19 1.02
CA ALA A 17 27.89 36.80 -0.07
C ALA A 17 28.02 35.30 -0.44
N ALA A 18 29.23 34.74 -0.38
CA ALA A 18 29.46 33.32 -0.65
C ALA A 18 28.86 32.40 0.44
N ILE A 19 28.83 32.85 1.69
CA ILE A 19 28.27 32.09 2.82
C ILE A 19 26.73 32.07 2.78
N LEU A 20 26.10 33.13 2.26
CA LEU A 20 24.64 33.22 2.13
C LEU A 20 24.07 32.39 0.96
N GLY A 21 24.90 32.02 -0.03
CA GLY A 21 24.46 31.26 -1.21
C GLY A 21 24.30 29.75 -1.02
N LEU A 22 24.78 29.19 0.10
CA LEU A 22 24.81 27.72 0.33
C LEU A 22 23.64 27.20 1.18
N SER A 23 22.72 28.05 1.62
CA SER A 23 21.59 27.65 2.50
C SER A 23 20.33 27.18 1.75
N GLY A 24 20.37 27.05 0.42
CA GLY A 24 19.20 26.77 -0.42
C GLY A 24 18.92 25.29 -0.73
N CYS A 25 19.85 24.37 -0.47
CA CYS A 25 19.59 22.93 -0.65
C CYS A 25 18.98 22.34 0.62
N LYS A 26 17.65 22.36 0.73
CA LYS A 26 16.95 21.39 1.57
C LYS A 26 16.70 20.15 0.72
N ALA A 27 17.20 19.00 1.17
CA ALA A 27 16.76 17.73 0.61
C ALA A 27 15.26 17.61 0.87
N ASP A 28 14.49 17.25 -0.16
CA ASP A 28 13.08 16.91 0.02
C ASP A 28 13.05 15.66 0.91
N GLU A 29 12.50 15.81 2.12
CA GLU A 29 12.30 14.68 3.02
C GLU A 29 11.21 13.81 2.41
N GLY A 30 11.62 12.89 1.56
CA GLY A 30 10.73 11.89 0.96
C GLY A 30 9.88 11.26 2.06
N GLN A 31 8.57 11.21 1.83
CA GLN A 31 7.61 10.61 2.74
C GLN A 31 8.10 9.20 3.13
N THR A 32 8.47 9.02 4.40
CA THR A 32 8.78 7.71 4.96
C THR A 32 7.46 7.07 5.33
N LEU A 33 7.00 6.12 4.51
CA LEU A 33 5.91 5.24 4.91
C LEU A 33 6.41 4.44 6.10
N GLU A 34 5.74 4.57 7.25
CA GLU A 34 5.93 3.71 8.41
C GLU A 34 6.06 2.26 7.96
N GLN A 35 7.10 1.57 8.43
CA GLN A 35 7.37 0.20 8.03
C GLN A 35 6.12 -0.64 8.31
N ARG A 36 5.44 -1.07 7.24
CA ARG A 36 4.18 -1.80 7.32
C ARG A 36 4.41 -3.15 8.01
N ASN A 37 4.26 -3.18 9.33
CA ASN A 37 4.38 -4.39 10.15
C ASN A 37 3.06 -5.16 10.22
N TRP A 38 2.48 -5.45 9.05
CA TRP A 38 1.29 -6.27 8.95
C TRP A 38 1.69 -7.75 8.98
N GLN A 39 1.01 -8.53 9.82
CA GLN A 39 1.12 -9.98 9.83
C GLN A 39 -0.04 -10.57 9.04
N LEU A 40 0.26 -11.49 8.12
CA LEU A 40 -0.77 -12.30 7.48
C LEU A 40 -1.38 -13.26 8.50
N VAL A 41 -2.69 -13.17 8.71
CA VAL A 41 -3.42 -14.01 9.69
C VAL A 41 -4.24 -15.13 9.04
N TRP A 42 -4.56 -14.99 7.75
CA TRP A 42 -5.32 -15.97 6.99
C TRP A 42 -5.10 -15.72 5.50
N SER A 43 -4.95 -16.78 4.71
CA SER A 43 -4.98 -16.72 3.25
C SER A 43 -5.45 -18.03 2.63
N ASP A 44 -5.95 -17.92 1.41
CA ASP A 44 -6.14 -19.04 0.50
C ASP A 44 -5.75 -18.61 -0.90
N GLU A 45 -4.84 -19.35 -1.53
CA GLU A 45 -4.32 -19.01 -2.85
C GLU A 45 -5.14 -19.66 -3.98
N PHE A 46 -6.10 -20.51 -3.62
CA PHE A 46 -7.00 -21.22 -4.55
C PHE A 46 -6.25 -22.10 -5.56
N ASP A 47 -5.06 -22.57 -5.20
CA ASP A 47 -4.27 -23.49 -6.01
C ASP A 47 -4.95 -24.87 -6.07
N GLY A 48 -5.19 -25.37 -7.29
CA GLY A 48 -5.73 -26.70 -7.53
C GLY A 48 -6.22 -26.87 -8.96
N PRO A 49 -6.54 -28.10 -9.39
CA PRO A 49 -6.97 -28.34 -10.75
C PRO A 49 -8.33 -27.71 -11.05
N ALA A 50 -8.53 -27.31 -12.31
CA ALA A 50 -9.80 -26.84 -12.81
C ALA A 50 -10.95 -27.80 -12.42
N GLY A 51 -12.02 -27.26 -11.83
CA GLY A 51 -13.18 -28.03 -11.38
C GLY A 51 -13.09 -28.58 -9.94
N ALA A 52 -11.96 -28.42 -9.25
CA ALA A 52 -11.86 -28.80 -7.83
C ALA A 52 -12.66 -27.85 -6.93
N SER A 53 -13.13 -28.35 -5.78
CA SER A 53 -13.77 -27.53 -4.75
C SER A 53 -12.73 -26.70 -3.97
N PRO A 54 -13.11 -25.53 -3.42
CA PRO A 54 -12.31 -24.79 -2.45
C PRO A 54 -11.90 -25.64 -1.23
N ASP A 55 -10.79 -25.29 -0.57
CA ASP A 55 -10.25 -26.03 0.57
C ASP A 55 -11.29 -26.14 1.71
N PRO A 56 -11.80 -27.35 2.02
CA PRO A 56 -12.85 -27.52 3.03
C PRO A 56 -12.35 -27.30 4.47
N SER A 57 -11.04 -27.16 4.68
CA SER A 57 -10.49 -26.76 5.98
C SER A 57 -10.57 -25.25 6.23
N LYS A 58 -10.79 -24.46 5.17
CA LYS A 58 -10.88 -22.99 5.21
C LYS A 58 -12.28 -22.48 4.88
N TRP A 59 -13.02 -23.20 4.03
CA TRP A 59 -14.32 -22.81 3.52
C TRP A 59 -15.40 -23.84 3.85
N ALA A 60 -16.61 -23.35 4.08
CA ALA A 60 -17.82 -24.16 4.21
C ALA A 60 -18.93 -23.56 3.33
N PHE A 61 -19.86 -24.40 2.89
CA PHE A 61 -20.97 -23.99 2.05
C PHE A 61 -22.24 -23.82 2.86
N ASP A 62 -22.92 -22.70 2.65
CA ASP A 62 -24.34 -22.57 2.96
C ASP A 62 -25.16 -23.17 1.83
N ILE A 63 -26.14 -24.01 2.16
CA ILE A 63 -26.92 -24.78 1.19
C ILE A 63 -28.40 -24.45 1.33
N GLY A 64 -29.05 -24.17 0.20
CA GLY A 64 -30.49 -23.89 0.15
C GLY A 64 -30.82 -22.44 -0.17
N THR A 65 -31.99 -21.99 0.29
CA THR A 65 -32.54 -20.66 0.01
C THR A 65 -32.45 -19.70 1.21
N GLY A 66 -31.90 -20.17 2.34
CA GLY A 66 -31.94 -19.44 3.60
C GLY A 66 -33.35 -19.10 4.09
N ASP A 67 -33.42 -18.36 5.19
CA ASP A 67 -34.69 -17.78 5.67
C ASP A 67 -35.04 -16.53 4.86
N ASN A 68 -36.27 -16.47 4.34
CA ASN A 68 -36.76 -15.35 3.53
C ASN A 68 -35.87 -14.99 2.31
N GLY A 69 -35.31 -16.01 1.64
CA GLY A 69 -34.39 -15.81 0.50
C GLY A 69 -33.13 -15.08 0.94
N TRP A 70 -32.37 -15.67 1.87
CA TRP A 70 -31.18 -15.08 2.53
C TRP A 70 -31.39 -13.69 3.17
N GLY A 71 -32.64 -13.37 3.55
CA GLY A 71 -33.01 -12.11 4.18
C GLY A 71 -33.40 -10.98 3.22
N ASN A 72 -33.31 -11.20 1.91
CA ASN A 72 -33.52 -10.19 0.87
C ASN A 72 -34.34 -10.70 -0.33
N GLN A 73 -35.16 -11.75 -0.14
CA GLN A 73 -36.04 -12.32 -1.17
C GLN A 73 -35.28 -12.85 -2.40
N GLU A 74 -34.05 -13.33 -2.20
CA GLU A 74 -33.29 -14.05 -3.22
C GLU A 74 -34.06 -15.31 -3.68
N LEU A 75 -34.00 -15.59 -4.99
CA LEU A 75 -34.67 -16.72 -5.64
C LEU A 75 -33.71 -17.90 -5.90
N GLN A 76 -32.43 -17.70 -5.65
CA GLN A 76 -31.35 -18.64 -5.90
C GLN A 76 -31.34 -19.74 -4.83
N TYR A 77 -30.91 -20.94 -5.22
CA TYR A 77 -30.63 -22.04 -4.30
C TYR A 77 -29.12 -22.27 -4.29
N TYR A 78 -28.47 -22.06 -3.15
CA TYR A 78 -27.03 -22.26 -3.00
C TYR A 78 -26.71 -23.75 -2.90
N THR A 79 -25.62 -24.17 -3.56
CA THR A 79 -25.17 -25.56 -3.58
C THR A 79 -23.66 -25.66 -3.37
N ASP A 80 -23.19 -26.86 -3.06
CA ASP A 80 -21.78 -27.25 -3.00
C ASP A 80 -21.29 -27.85 -4.33
N ARG A 81 -22.05 -27.69 -5.41
CA ARG A 81 -21.72 -28.31 -6.70
C ARG A 81 -20.62 -27.51 -7.42
N PRO A 82 -19.67 -28.19 -8.09
CA PRO A 82 -18.62 -27.53 -8.86
C PRO A 82 -19.13 -26.58 -9.96
N GLU A 83 -20.35 -26.75 -10.46
CA GLU A 83 -20.95 -25.81 -11.42
C GLU A 83 -21.25 -24.43 -10.81
N ASN A 84 -21.28 -24.32 -9.48
CA ASN A 84 -21.52 -23.06 -8.77
C ASN A 84 -20.25 -22.48 -8.15
N ALA A 85 -19.33 -23.32 -7.67
CA ALA A 85 -18.05 -22.89 -7.13
C ALA A 85 -16.97 -23.95 -7.38
N ALA A 86 -15.96 -23.59 -8.17
CA ALA A 86 -14.81 -24.43 -8.44
C ALA A 86 -13.56 -23.60 -8.77
N LEU A 87 -12.39 -24.22 -8.60
CA LEU A 87 -11.11 -23.68 -9.02
C LEU A 87 -10.99 -23.71 -10.55
N ASP A 88 -10.14 -22.84 -11.12
CA ASP A 88 -9.99 -22.64 -12.57
C ASP A 88 -8.74 -23.28 -13.17
N GLY A 89 -7.70 -23.56 -12.37
CA GLY A 89 -6.54 -24.39 -12.74
C GLY A 89 -5.30 -23.64 -13.21
#